data_AF-A0A7Y0S0I4-F1
#
_entry.id   AF-A0A7Y0S0I4-F1
#
_cell.length_a   1.000
_cell.length_b   1.000
_cell.length_c   1.000
_cell.angle_alpha   90.00
_cell.angle_beta   90.00
_cell.angle_gamma   90.00
#
_symmetry.space_group_name_H-M   'P 1'
#
loop_
_entity.id
_entity.type
_entity.pdbx_description
1 polymer ?
#
loop_
_entity_poly.entity_id
_entity_poly.type
_entity_poly.pdbx_seq_one_letter_code
_entity_poly.pdbx_strand_id
1 'polypeptide(L)'
;WITQLEDSGYELYNDWGHRQHVLSILRDHGMNAVRLRVWVNPSDGYYSSLDDVIVKAQWAKDANMDVMIDFHYSDTWADPGNQWKPAAWQQLSFEDLMGQVWSYTRDSLNTLKAAGITPKWIQVGNETNNGMLWNEGMASSNMRNYAWLFNSGRNAAKEVFPDAKVIVHLANCHDNANFRWILD
;
A
#
# COMPACT_ATOMS: atom_id res chain seq x y z
N TRP A 1 -1.28 11.61 -4.11
CA TRP A 1 -1.03 13.05 -3.97
C TRP A 1 -0.41 13.65 -5.22
N ILE A 2 0.66 13.10 -5.82
CA ILE A 2 1.28 13.73 -7.01
C ILE A 2 0.26 13.99 -8.14
N THR A 3 -0.53 12.99 -8.53
CA THR A 3 -1.65 13.13 -9.47
C THR A 3 -2.63 14.23 -9.07
N GLN A 4 -3.08 14.23 -7.83
CA GLN A 4 -3.96 15.28 -7.31
C GLN A 4 -3.36 16.70 -7.33
N LEU A 5 -2.05 16.83 -7.12
CA LEU A 5 -1.37 18.12 -7.22
C LEU A 5 -1.38 18.59 -8.69
N GLU A 6 -1.08 17.71 -9.64
CA GLU A 6 -1.13 18.04 -11.06
C GLU A 6 -2.56 18.40 -11.52
N ASP A 7 -3.56 17.62 -11.11
CA ASP A 7 -4.98 17.88 -11.42
C ASP A 7 -5.48 19.19 -10.80
N SER A 8 -4.88 19.61 -9.67
CA SER A 8 -5.17 20.90 -9.02
C SER A 8 -4.38 22.07 -9.63
N GLY A 9 -3.62 21.84 -10.70
CA GLY A 9 -2.88 22.88 -11.43
C GLY A 9 -1.56 23.29 -10.79
N TYR A 10 -1.02 22.52 -9.83
CA TYR A 10 0.28 22.81 -9.26
C TYR A 10 1.39 22.54 -10.29
N GLU A 11 2.26 23.52 -10.49
CA GLU A 11 3.48 23.38 -11.26
C GLU A 11 4.69 23.29 -10.34
N LEU A 12 5.61 22.38 -10.65
CA LEU A 12 6.83 22.15 -9.87
C LEU A 12 8.05 22.47 -10.73
N TYR A 13 9.07 23.01 -10.07
CA TYR A 13 10.23 23.61 -10.70
C TYR A 13 11.50 23.05 -10.07
N ASN A 14 12.51 22.80 -10.89
CA ASN A 14 13.83 22.39 -10.43
C ASN A 14 14.64 23.60 -9.90
N ASP A 15 15.85 23.33 -9.40
CA ASP A 15 16.75 24.35 -8.84
C ASP A 15 17.11 25.49 -9.81
N TRP A 16 16.96 25.26 -11.12
CA TRP A 16 17.22 26.23 -12.18
C TRP A 16 15.97 27.04 -12.57
N GLY A 17 14.85 26.82 -11.89
CA GLY A 17 13.58 27.51 -12.18
C GLY A 17 12.88 27.00 -13.44
N HIS A 18 13.24 25.82 -13.95
CA HIS A 18 12.54 25.19 -15.06
C HIS A 18 11.44 24.27 -14.56
N ARG A 19 10.25 24.37 -15.16
CA ARG A 19 9.15 23.43 -14.90
C ARG A 19 9.60 22.02 -15.26
N GLN A 20 9.45 21.09 -14.32
CA GLN A 20 9.86 19.69 -14.49
C GLN A 20 8.95 18.78 -13.65
N HIS A 21 8.72 17.55 -14.11
CA HIS A 21 7.92 16.59 -13.37
C HIS A 21 8.59 16.25 -12.03
N VAL A 22 7.81 16.18 -10.95
CA VAL A 22 8.32 16.08 -9.57
C VAL A 22 9.22 14.87 -9.34
N LEU A 23 8.88 13.71 -9.91
CA LEU A 23 9.70 12.52 -9.72
C LEU A 23 11.07 12.64 -10.37
N SER A 24 11.18 13.40 -11.46
CA SER A 24 12.48 13.69 -12.07
C SER A 24 13.29 14.64 -11.21
N ILE A 25 12.66 15.70 -10.68
CA ILE A 25 13.30 16.61 -9.71
C ILE A 25 13.83 15.80 -8.53
N LEU A 26 12.97 15.05 -7.86
CA LEU A 26 13.33 14.25 -6.68
C LEU A 26 14.45 13.23 -6.97
N ARG A 27 14.43 12.61 -8.15
CA ARG A 27 15.51 11.72 -8.59
C ARG A 27 16.84 12.47 -8.76
N ASP A 28 16.81 13.65 -9.37
CA ASP A 28 18.01 14.47 -9.56
C ASP A 28 18.58 14.93 -8.19
N HIS A 29 17.74 14.95 -7.13
CA HIS A 29 18.14 15.11 -5.73
C HIS A 29 18.45 13.80 -4.97
N GLY A 30 18.58 12.67 -5.68
CA GLY A 30 19.04 11.40 -5.13
C GLY A 30 17.96 10.44 -4.64
N MET A 31 16.66 10.77 -4.78
CA MET A 31 15.61 9.78 -4.52
C MET A 31 15.66 8.67 -5.57
N ASN A 32 15.55 7.42 -5.13
CA ASN A 32 15.63 6.26 -6.00
C ASN A 32 14.40 5.34 -5.91
N ALA A 33 13.41 5.68 -5.07
CA ALA A 33 12.22 4.87 -4.86
C ALA A 33 11.00 5.74 -4.53
N VAL A 34 9.81 5.22 -4.84
CA VAL A 34 8.52 5.77 -4.42
C VAL A 34 7.73 4.75 -3.60
N ARG A 35 6.99 5.23 -2.60
CA ARG A 35 6.01 4.44 -1.84
C ARG A 35 4.61 4.91 -2.18
N LEU A 36 3.79 4.01 -2.69
CA LEU A 36 2.47 4.31 -3.23
C LEU A 36 1.39 3.55 -2.43
N ARG A 37 0.65 4.29 -1.61
CA ARG A 37 -0.55 3.75 -0.95
C ARG A 37 -1.63 3.39 -1.96
N VAL A 38 -2.34 2.30 -1.68
CA VAL A 38 -3.53 1.87 -2.42
C VAL A 38 -4.69 1.60 -1.45
N TRP A 39 -5.84 2.21 -1.73
CA TRP A 39 -7.12 2.02 -1.05
C TRP A 39 -8.01 1.13 -1.89
N VAL A 40 -8.98 0.48 -1.25
CA VAL A 40 -9.89 -0.45 -1.93
C VAL A 40 -10.91 0.33 -2.76
N ASN A 41 -11.71 1.20 -2.12
CA ASN A 41 -12.65 2.09 -2.80
C ASN A 41 -12.55 3.52 -2.21
N PRO A 42 -11.62 4.38 -2.69
CA PRO A 42 -11.57 5.78 -2.26
C PRO A 42 -12.92 6.48 -2.48
N SER A 43 -13.29 7.39 -1.58
CA SER A 43 -14.60 8.07 -1.63
C SER A 43 -14.77 8.99 -2.84
N ASP A 44 -13.68 9.57 -3.34
CA ASP A 44 -13.68 10.34 -4.60
C ASP A 44 -13.60 9.45 -5.85
N GLY A 45 -13.42 8.14 -5.67
CA GLY A 45 -13.37 7.14 -6.73
C GLY A 45 -12.03 7.00 -7.44
N TYR A 46 -11.05 7.88 -7.21
CA TYR A 46 -9.81 7.87 -7.98
C TYR A 46 -8.53 7.98 -7.15
N TYR A 47 -8.36 8.98 -6.30
CA TYR A 47 -7.09 9.19 -5.62
C TYR A 47 -6.78 8.07 -4.63
N SER A 48 -5.61 7.46 -4.79
CA SER A 48 -5.19 6.23 -4.10
C SER A 48 -5.94 4.95 -4.54
N SER A 49 -6.77 4.99 -5.59
CA SER A 49 -7.26 3.78 -6.25
C SER A 49 -6.12 3.04 -6.96
N LEU A 50 -6.39 1.82 -7.40
CA LEU A 50 -5.43 1.05 -8.21
C LEU A 50 -5.06 1.78 -9.52
N ASP A 51 -6.03 2.44 -10.16
CA ASP A 51 -5.79 3.17 -11.42
C ASP A 51 -4.85 4.36 -11.21
N ASP A 52 -5.09 5.15 -10.15
CA ASP A 52 -4.18 6.24 -9.75
C ASP A 52 -2.78 5.71 -9.42
N VAL A 53 -2.70 4.57 -8.70
CA VAL A 53 -1.43 3.93 -8.37
C VAL A 53 -0.68 3.47 -9.62
N ILE A 54 -1.36 2.93 -10.63
CA ILE A 54 -0.74 2.53 -11.90
C ILE A 54 -0.14 3.76 -12.61
N VAL A 55 -0.87 4.88 -12.68
CA VAL A 55 -0.36 6.13 -13.28
C VAL A 55 0.92 6.59 -12.58
N LYS A 56 0.88 6.71 -11.24
CA LYS A 56 2.07 7.13 -10.45
C LYS A 56 3.23 6.15 -10.57
N ALA A 57 2.95 4.84 -10.64
CA ALA A 57 3.97 3.81 -10.79
C ALA A 57 4.63 3.85 -12.17
N GLN A 58 3.86 4.15 -13.23
CA GLN A 58 4.42 4.35 -14.57
C GLN A 58 5.36 5.56 -14.59
N TRP A 59 4.96 6.67 -13.97
CA TRP A 59 5.83 7.84 -13.83
C TRP A 59 7.13 7.54 -13.06
N ALA A 60 7.04 6.73 -12.00
CA ALA A 60 8.22 6.31 -11.24
C ALA A 60 9.15 5.44 -12.08
N LYS A 61 8.59 4.51 -12.88
CA LYS A 61 9.34 3.70 -13.82
C LYS A 61 10.04 4.54 -14.89
N ASP A 62 9.35 5.52 -15.46
CA ASP A 62 9.93 6.44 -16.46
C ASP A 62 11.03 7.31 -15.85
N ALA A 63 10.94 7.60 -14.54
CA ALA A 63 11.99 8.23 -13.77
C ALA A 63 13.10 7.27 -13.31
N ASN A 64 13.06 5.97 -13.67
CA ASN A 64 14.01 4.95 -13.23
C ASN A 64 14.09 4.82 -11.69
N MET A 65 12.95 4.86 -11.01
CA MET A 65 12.82 4.69 -9.57
C MET A 65 12.17 3.35 -9.23
N ASP A 66 12.61 2.74 -8.13
CA ASP A 66 11.97 1.56 -7.55
C ASP A 66 10.56 1.89 -7.05
N VAL A 67 9.65 0.93 -7.15
CA VAL A 67 8.27 1.09 -6.68
C VAL A 67 7.99 0.19 -5.48
N MET A 68 7.41 0.76 -4.44
CA MET A 68 6.78 0.05 -3.33
C MET A 68 5.26 0.25 -3.36
N ILE A 69 4.51 -0.85 -3.34
CA ILE A 69 3.04 -0.82 -3.19
C ILE A 69 2.67 -1.03 -1.73
N ASP A 70 1.83 -0.15 -1.23
CA ASP A 70 1.42 -0.08 0.17
C ASP A 70 -0.09 -0.29 0.29
N PHE A 71 -0.49 -1.53 0.55
CA PHE A 71 -1.90 -1.88 0.70
C PHE A 71 -2.42 -1.45 2.06
N HIS A 72 -3.38 -0.53 2.07
CA HIS A 72 -4.06 -0.12 3.32
C HIS A 72 -5.15 -1.12 3.73
N TYR A 73 -5.72 -1.88 2.79
CA TYR A 73 -6.92 -2.70 3.00
C TYR A 73 -8.06 -1.94 3.70
N SER A 74 -8.26 -0.70 3.27
CA SER A 74 -9.30 0.21 3.73
C SER A 74 -9.74 1.06 2.53
N ASP A 75 -10.93 1.63 2.60
CA ASP A 75 -11.42 2.63 1.64
C ASP A 75 -10.79 4.02 1.88
N THR A 76 -10.05 4.18 2.98
CA THR A 76 -9.42 5.43 3.39
C THR A 76 -8.11 5.15 4.13
N TRP A 77 -7.59 6.14 4.84
CA TRP A 77 -6.44 6.01 5.73
C TRP A 77 -6.60 4.83 6.69
N ALA A 78 -5.52 4.05 6.79
CA ALA A 78 -5.37 2.98 7.76
C ALA A 78 -4.12 3.32 8.59
N ASP A 79 -4.25 3.32 9.91
CA ASP A 79 -3.27 3.78 10.89
C ASP A 79 -3.49 3.05 12.23
N PRO A 80 -2.67 3.26 13.28
CA PRO A 80 -2.84 2.55 14.56
C PRO A 80 -4.16 2.85 15.29
N GLY A 81 -4.82 3.97 14.98
CA GLY A 81 -6.13 4.34 15.50
C GLY A 81 -7.30 3.90 14.62
N ASN A 82 -7.05 3.60 13.34
CA ASN A 82 -8.08 3.28 12.35
C ASN A 82 -7.64 2.15 11.42
N GLN A 83 -8.26 0.97 11.55
CA GLN A 83 -8.03 -0.17 10.64
C GLN A 83 -9.36 -0.69 10.05
N TRP A 84 -10.27 0.23 9.72
CA TRP A 84 -11.62 -0.11 9.30
C TRP A 84 -11.63 -0.90 7.99
N LYS A 85 -12.46 -1.95 7.96
CA LYS A 85 -12.70 -2.71 6.73
C LYS A 85 -13.32 -1.81 5.66
N PRO A 86 -12.97 -2.04 4.38
CA PRO A 86 -13.74 -1.51 3.25
C PRO A 86 -15.22 -1.81 3.42
N ALA A 87 -16.08 -0.90 2.98
CA ALA A 87 -17.54 -1.03 3.12
C ALA A 87 -18.05 -2.35 2.53
N ALA A 88 -17.52 -2.75 1.37
CA ALA A 88 -17.86 -4.00 0.69
C ALA A 88 -17.46 -5.26 1.48
N TRP A 89 -16.55 -5.16 2.44
CA TRP A 89 -16.00 -6.30 3.18
C TRP A 89 -16.59 -6.43 4.59
N GLN A 90 -17.48 -5.51 5.00
CA GLN A 90 -17.96 -5.45 6.38
C GLN A 90 -18.74 -6.69 6.83
N GLN A 91 -19.44 -7.35 5.92
CA GLN A 91 -20.32 -8.49 6.20
C GLN A 91 -19.69 -9.85 5.87
N LEU A 92 -18.40 -9.86 5.48
CA LEU A 92 -17.71 -11.10 5.18
C LEU A 92 -17.48 -11.92 6.45
N SER A 93 -17.63 -13.24 6.34
CA SER A 93 -17.09 -14.14 7.36
C SER A 93 -15.56 -13.97 7.41
N PHE A 94 -14.92 -14.40 8.49
CA PHE A 94 -13.46 -14.30 8.57
C PHE A 94 -12.75 -15.13 7.49
N GLU A 95 -13.31 -16.27 7.10
CA GLU A 95 -12.78 -17.09 5.99
C GLU A 95 -12.89 -16.36 4.64
N ASP A 96 -14.06 -15.76 4.37
CA ASP A 96 -14.26 -14.96 3.16
C ASP A 96 -13.38 -13.70 3.17
N LEU A 97 -13.14 -13.09 4.33
CA LEU A 97 -12.26 -11.93 4.48
C LEU A 97 -10.81 -12.30 4.13
N MET A 98 -10.32 -13.46 4.56
CA MET A 98 -9.00 -13.96 4.14
C MET A 98 -8.94 -14.18 2.62
N GLY A 99 -9.96 -14.82 2.05
CA GLY A 99 -10.08 -15.02 0.60
C GLY A 99 -10.14 -13.70 -0.17
N GLN A 100 -10.80 -12.69 0.39
CA GLN A 100 -10.92 -11.36 -0.19
C GLN A 100 -9.61 -10.57 -0.13
N VAL A 101 -8.85 -10.66 0.97
CA VAL A 101 -7.49 -10.11 1.05
C VAL A 101 -6.61 -10.74 -0.03
N TRP A 102 -6.58 -12.07 -0.11
CA TRP A 102 -5.79 -12.77 -1.11
C TRP A 102 -6.16 -12.36 -2.54
N SER A 103 -7.46 -12.36 -2.86
CA SER A 103 -7.94 -12.06 -4.21
C SER A 103 -7.65 -10.60 -4.59
N TYR A 104 -7.96 -9.65 -3.70
CA TYR A 104 -7.71 -8.23 -3.94
C TYR A 104 -6.22 -7.93 -4.16
N THR A 105 -5.34 -8.51 -3.33
CA THR A 105 -3.89 -8.34 -3.46
C THR A 105 -3.38 -8.95 -4.76
N ARG A 106 -3.79 -10.20 -5.08
CA ARG A 106 -3.38 -10.91 -6.29
C ARG A 106 -3.83 -10.15 -7.54
N ASP A 107 -5.09 -9.75 -7.59
CA ASP A 107 -5.68 -9.11 -8.77
C ASP A 107 -5.09 -7.72 -8.99
N SER A 108 -4.92 -6.92 -7.92
CA SER A 108 -4.25 -5.63 -7.99
C SER A 108 -2.81 -5.74 -8.52
N LEU A 109 -2.05 -6.74 -8.04
CA LEU A 109 -0.68 -6.97 -8.48
C LEU A 109 -0.61 -7.51 -9.91
N ASN A 110 -1.57 -8.34 -10.34
CA ASN A 110 -1.68 -8.77 -11.73
C ASN A 110 -1.99 -7.60 -12.68
N THR A 111 -2.86 -6.67 -12.27
CA THR A 111 -3.12 -5.45 -13.04
C THR A 111 -1.86 -4.59 -13.16
N LEU A 112 -1.12 -4.39 -12.06
CA LEU A 112 0.18 -3.70 -12.09
C LEU A 112 1.19 -4.40 -13.01
N LYS A 113 1.26 -5.73 -12.94
CA LYS A 113 2.12 -6.56 -13.80
C LYS A 113 1.76 -6.40 -15.28
N ALA A 114 0.46 -6.39 -15.60
CA ALA A 114 -0.04 -6.17 -16.96
C ALA A 114 0.28 -4.76 -17.47
N ALA A 115 0.30 -3.76 -16.58
CA ALA A 115 0.80 -2.41 -16.88
C ALA A 115 2.34 -2.32 -16.96
N GLY A 116 3.06 -3.45 -16.83
CA GLY A 116 4.52 -3.48 -16.92
C GLY A 116 5.23 -2.91 -15.70
N ILE A 117 4.55 -2.82 -14.55
CA ILE A 117 5.13 -2.41 -13.26
C ILE A 117 5.61 -3.65 -12.51
N THR A 118 6.82 -3.60 -11.98
CA THR A 118 7.39 -4.66 -11.13
C THR A 118 7.77 -4.06 -9.77
N PRO A 119 6.91 -4.17 -8.75
CA PRO A 119 7.21 -3.64 -7.43
C PRO A 119 8.43 -4.34 -6.81
N LYS A 120 9.34 -3.56 -6.25
CA LYS A 120 10.47 -4.09 -5.47
C LYS A 120 10.04 -4.50 -4.06
N TRP A 121 9.07 -3.78 -3.52
CA TRP A 121 8.47 -4.05 -2.21
C TRP A 121 6.95 -4.04 -2.27
N ILE A 122 6.34 -4.91 -1.48
CA ILE A 122 4.90 -4.99 -1.29
C ILE A 122 4.63 -5.01 0.22
N GLN A 123 3.95 -4.00 0.72
CA GLN A 123 3.55 -3.94 2.12
C GLN A 123 2.09 -4.39 2.26
N VAL A 124 1.88 -5.32 3.19
CA VAL A 124 0.57 -5.92 3.48
C VAL A 124 0.04 -5.29 4.75
N GLY A 125 -0.86 -4.30 4.60
CA GLY A 125 -1.40 -3.49 5.70
C GLY A 125 -0.52 -2.27 5.99
N ASN A 126 -1.11 -1.15 6.42
CA ASN A 126 -0.38 0.04 6.84
C ASN A 126 -0.45 0.25 8.35
N GLU A 127 0.71 0.41 8.99
CA GLU A 127 0.86 0.67 10.43
C GLU A 127 0.01 -0.28 11.28
N THR A 128 0.24 -1.58 11.09
CA THR A 128 -0.56 -2.67 11.68
C THR A 128 -0.18 -2.96 13.13
N ASN A 129 0.11 -1.92 13.90
CA ASN A 129 0.57 -1.97 15.30
C ASN A 129 -0.36 -2.78 16.20
N ASN A 130 -1.66 -2.81 15.90
CA ASN A 130 -2.64 -3.68 16.55
C ASN A 130 -3.46 -4.47 15.51
N GLY A 131 -2.80 -4.92 14.45
CA GLY A 131 -3.39 -5.68 13.34
C GLY A 131 -4.03 -4.81 12.25
N MET A 132 -4.91 -5.39 11.45
CA MET A 132 -5.58 -4.75 10.31
C MET A 132 -7.00 -5.30 10.14
N LEU A 133 -7.87 -4.66 9.36
CA LEU A 133 -9.23 -5.14 9.07
C LEU A 133 -10.04 -5.44 10.34
N TRP A 134 -10.22 -4.43 11.17
CA TRP A 134 -10.90 -4.56 12.46
C TRP A 134 -12.40 -4.90 12.31
N ASN A 135 -12.97 -5.71 13.20
CA ASN A 135 -12.37 -6.24 14.43
C ASN A 135 -11.75 -7.65 14.27
N GLU A 136 -11.99 -8.35 13.15
CA GLU A 136 -11.58 -9.74 12.97
C GLU A 136 -10.05 -9.89 12.96
N GLY A 137 -9.33 -8.92 12.40
CA GLY A 137 -7.86 -8.90 12.38
C GLY A 137 -7.22 -8.00 13.44
N MET A 138 -7.95 -7.62 14.50
CA MET A 138 -7.37 -6.86 15.62
C MET A 138 -6.46 -7.78 16.45
N ALA A 139 -5.17 -7.49 16.49
CA ALA A 139 -4.16 -8.39 17.06
C ALA A 139 -4.33 -8.60 18.59
N SER A 140 -4.74 -7.56 19.32
CA SER A 140 -5.03 -7.62 20.76
C SER A 140 -6.22 -8.51 21.10
N SER A 141 -7.13 -8.71 20.15
CA SER A 141 -8.31 -9.57 20.30
C SER A 141 -8.02 -10.98 19.79
N ASN A 142 -7.36 -11.10 18.64
CA ASN A 142 -7.03 -12.38 18.02
C ASN A 142 -5.79 -12.27 17.11
N MET A 143 -4.61 -12.46 17.71
CA MET A 143 -3.31 -12.45 17.00
C MET A 143 -3.26 -13.45 15.85
N ARG A 144 -3.88 -14.63 16.02
CA ARG A 144 -3.91 -15.67 14.97
C ARG A 144 -4.62 -15.15 13.73
N ASN A 145 -5.75 -14.48 13.88
CA ASN A 145 -6.49 -13.94 12.75
C ASN A 145 -5.69 -12.88 12.00
N TYR A 146 -5.03 -11.97 12.72
CA TYR A 146 -4.11 -11.00 12.12
C TYR A 146 -3.02 -11.70 11.30
N ALA A 147 -2.33 -12.68 11.88
CA ALA A 147 -1.27 -13.43 11.20
C ALA A 147 -1.79 -14.15 9.94
N TRP A 148 -3.00 -14.70 9.97
CA TRP A 148 -3.60 -15.36 8.81
C TRP A 148 -4.01 -14.37 7.70
N LEU A 149 -4.53 -13.20 8.05
CA LEU A 149 -4.81 -12.14 7.07
C LEU A 149 -3.51 -11.63 6.42
N PHE A 150 -2.46 -11.40 7.23
CA PHE A 150 -1.15 -11.01 6.70
C PHE A 150 -0.59 -12.09 5.76
N ASN A 151 -0.65 -13.36 6.16
CA ASN A 151 -0.19 -14.47 5.33
C ASN A 151 -0.99 -14.60 4.03
N SER A 152 -2.30 -14.32 4.05
CA SER A 152 -3.13 -14.31 2.86
C SER A 152 -2.63 -13.27 1.84
N GLY A 153 -2.41 -12.03 2.28
CA GLY A 153 -1.84 -10.98 1.43
C GLY A 153 -0.41 -11.27 0.98
N ARG A 154 0.43 -11.80 1.88
CA ARG A 154 1.81 -12.24 1.57
C ARG A 154 1.83 -13.30 0.48
N ASN A 155 0.98 -14.33 0.60
CA ASN A 155 0.96 -15.45 -0.34
C ASN A 155 0.49 -15.01 -1.72
N ALA A 156 -0.55 -14.16 -1.79
CA ALA A 156 -0.97 -13.51 -3.03
C ALA A 156 0.16 -12.69 -3.67
N ALA A 157 0.88 -11.89 -2.85
CA ALA A 157 2.02 -11.12 -3.33
C ALA A 157 3.13 -11.99 -3.90
N LYS A 158 3.47 -13.09 -3.22
CA LYS A 158 4.51 -14.03 -3.65
C LYS A 158 4.13 -14.88 -4.86
N GLU A 159 2.84 -15.12 -5.08
CA GLU A 159 2.35 -15.77 -6.28
C GLU A 159 2.59 -14.92 -7.54
N VAL A 160 2.31 -13.62 -7.46
CA VAL A 160 2.43 -12.72 -8.62
C VAL A 160 3.88 -12.25 -8.83
N PHE A 161 4.55 -11.89 -7.74
CA PHE A 161 5.91 -11.34 -7.70
C PHE A 161 6.78 -12.11 -6.65
N PRO A 162 7.33 -13.27 -7.02
CA PRO A 162 8.07 -14.12 -6.07
C PRO A 162 9.31 -13.45 -5.48
N ASP A 163 9.96 -12.55 -6.24
CA ASP A 163 11.18 -11.86 -5.83
C ASP A 163 10.94 -10.58 -5.00
N ALA A 164 9.75 -10.00 -5.08
CA ALA A 164 9.41 -8.78 -4.34
C ALA A 164 9.51 -9.02 -2.83
N LYS A 165 10.07 -8.07 -2.09
CA LYS A 165 10.14 -8.16 -0.63
C LYS A 165 8.76 -7.83 -0.04
N VAL A 166 8.23 -8.71 0.80
CA VAL A 166 6.98 -8.46 1.52
C VAL A 166 7.29 -7.81 2.86
N ILE A 167 6.60 -6.71 3.18
CA ILE A 167 6.86 -5.88 4.36
C ILE A 167 5.69 -6.00 5.34
N VAL A 168 6.02 -6.23 6.62
CA VAL A 168 5.18 -5.87 7.77
C VAL A 168 5.57 -4.44 8.18
N HIS A 169 4.60 -3.54 8.34
CA HIS A 169 4.86 -2.13 8.66
C HIS A 169 4.18 -1.74 9.98
N LEU A 170 4.95 -1.16 10.89
CA LEU A 170 4.52 -0.69 12.20
C LEU A 170 4.94 0.79 12.36
N ALA A 171 4.05 1.59 12.93
CA ALA A 171 4.33 2.96 13.37
C ALA A 171 5.14 2.98 14.66
N ASN A 172 5.50 4.19 15.12
CA ASN A 172 6.13 4.44 16.41
C ASN A 172 7.41 3.62 16.63
N CYS A 173 8.40 3.80 15.75
CA CYS A 173 9.65 3.03 15.78
C CYS A 173 10.45 3.08 17.10
N HIS A 174 10.11 3.99 18.01
CA HIS A 174 10.68 4.07 19.36
C HIS A 174 10.06 3.04 20.34
N ASP A 175 8.86 2.53 20.06
CA ASP A 175 8.15 1.59 20.92
C ASP A 175 8.57 0.15 20.65
N ASN A 176 9.73 -0.23 21.18
CA ASN A 176 10.23 -1.60 21.06
C ASN A 176 9.29 -2.66 21.68
N ALA A 177 8.43 -2.30 22.65
CA ALA A 177 7.52 -3.26 23.24
C ALA A 177 6.43 -3.70 22.24
N ASN A 178 5.89 -2.75 21.46
CA ASN A 178 4.94 -3.08 20.41
C ASN A 178 5.56 -3.95 19.31
N PHE A 179 6.79 -3.65 18.89
CA PHE A 179 7.50 -4.44 17.86
C PHE A 179 7.72 -5.89 18.30
N ARG A 180 8.13 -6.11 19.56
CA ARG A 180 8.27 -7.47 20.10
C ARG A 180 6.93 -8.19 20.19
N TRP A 181 5.90 -7.52 20.69
CA TRP A 181 4.59 -8.13 20.85
C TRP A 181 3.94 -8.58 19.53
N ILE A 182 4.14 -7.81 18.45
CA ILE A 182 3.50 -8.09 17.15
C ILE A 182 4.33 -9.02 16.25
N LEU A 183 5.64 -9.14 16.48
CA LEU A 183 6.58 -9.90 15.61
C LEU A 183 7.17 -11.18 16.25
N ASP A 184 7.24 -11.27 17.58
CA ASP A 184 7.79 -12.43 18.31
C ASP A 184 6.68 -13.39 18.79
#